data_AF-A0AAW2DRL4-F1
#
_entry.id   AF-A0AAW2DRL4-F1
#
_cell.length_a   1.000
_cell.length_b   1.000
_cell.length_c   1.000
_cell.angle_alpha   90.00
_cell.angle_beta   90.00
_cell.angle_gamma   90.00
#
_symmetry.space_group_name_H-M   'P 1'
#
loop_
_entity.id
_entity.type
_entity.pdbx_description
1 polymer ?
#
loop_
_entity_poly.entity_id
_entity_poly.type
_entity_poly.pdbx_seq_one_letter_code
_entity_poly.pdbx_strand_id
1 'polypeptide(L)'
;MRKGEGYVESNPQYAESSVYLLKFRRLQSRALGMIRSHVLSVLKSASSRVQAAIRSSGSSKAAVSEGVEASVIHVRFKAAANELKPVLEKIERRSSRKEYVQLLAECHKLYCEQRLSLVRGIVHQRISEFAKKELLPSLTRSGCAYLMQVCQLEHQLFDNFFPSSLEDVSILAPLIDSLSTYLYDTLRPKLIHETNIDFLCELVDILKVEVLGEQVNRRGESLVGLRPTLQRILADVHERLTFRARTHICDEIANYLPSDEDLDYPTKLEQSMENSSETISAKENPDVFKTWYPPLEKTLSCLSKLYHCLEQAVFTGLAQKHRTD
;
A
#
# COMPACT_ATOMS: atom_id res chain seq x y z
N MET A 1 -23.34 9.84 -38.99
CA MET A 1 -23.66 10.74 -37.86
C MET A 1 -22.71 11.92 -37.74
N ARG A 2 -21.40 11.72 -37.50
CA ARG A 2 -20.44 12.83 -37.26
C ARG A 2 -20.41 13.92 -38.35
N LYS A 3 -20.37 13.53 -39.62
CA LYS A 3 -20.41 14.48 -40.75
C LYS A 3 -21.78 15.16 -40.91
N GLY A 4 -22.86 14.47 -40.51
CA GLY A 4 -24.23 14.98 -40.63
C GLY A 4 -24.55 16.03 -39.55
N GLU A 5 -24.15 15.78 -38.30
CA GLU A 5 -24.33 16.75 -37.22
C GLU A 5 -23.49 18.01 -37.45
N GLY A 6 -22.19 17.85 -37.76
CA GLY A 6 -21.32 19.01 -38.03
C GLY A 6 -21.76 19.84 -39.24
N TYR A 7 -22.36 19.21 -40.25
CA TYR A 7 -22.93 19.91 -41.41
C TYR A 7 -24.16 20.74 -41.02
N VAL A 8 -25.04 20.21 -40.18
CA VAL A 8 -26.26 20.91 -39.74
C VAL A 8 -25.93 22.01 -38.71
N GLU A 9 -24.95 21.79 -37.82
CA GLU A 9 -24.43 22.83 -36.91
C GLU A 9 -23.79 24.00 -37.67
N SER A 10 -23.11 23.72 -38.80
CA SER A 10 -22.50 24.76 -39.65
C SER A 10 -23.50 25.51 -40.54
N ASN A 11 -24.75 25.03 -40.64
CA ASN A 11 -25.78 25.62 -41.49
C ASN A 11 -27.12 25.78 -40.72
N PRO A 12 -27.18 26.66 -39.71
CA PRO A 12 -28.40 26.89 -38.92
C PRO A 12 -29.57 27.46 -39.73
N GLN A 13 -29.27 28.10 -40.87
CA GLN A 13 -30.25 28.71 -41.78
C GLN A 13 -31.13 27.71 -42.56
N TYR A 14 -30.80 26.42 -42.54
CA TYR A 14 -31.60 25.41 -43.25
C TYR A 14 -32.89 25.07 -42.52
N ALA A 15 -33.95 24.81 -43.30
CA ALA A 15 -35.26 24.45 -42.77
C ALA A 15 -35.16 23.22 -41.85
N GLU A 16 -35.81 23.30 -40.69
CA GLU A 16 -35.83 22.25 -39.66
C GLU A 16 -34.45 21.84 -39.10
N SER A 17 -33.39 22.63 -39.34
CA SER A 17 -32.02 22.34 -38.87
C SER A 17 -31.97 22.01 -37.37
N SER A 18 -32.67 22.79 -36.54
CA SER A 18 -32.79 22.57 -35.09
C SER A 18 -33.43 21.22 -34.72
N VAL A 19 -34.46 20.79 -35.46
CA VAL A 19 -35.16 19.52 -35.24
C VAL A 19 -34.25 18.34 -35.60
N TYR A 20 -33.51 18.42 -36.70
CA TYR A 20 -32.56 17.39 -37.09
C TYR A 20 -31.39 17.29 -36.09
N LEU A 21 -30.88 18.41 -35.58
CA LEU A 21 -29.85 18.40 -34.53
C LEU A 21 -30.32 17.65 -33.28
N LEU A 22 -31.54 17.91 -32.81
CA LEU A 22 -32.10 17.19 -31.66
C LEU A 22 -32.22 15.69 -31.94
N LYS A 23 -32.68 15.31 -33.14
CA LYS A 23 -32.76 13.89 -33.55
C LYS A 23 -31.37 13.24 -33.60
N PHE A 24 -30.36 13.93 -34.13
CA PHE A 24 -28.98 13.42 -34.17
C PHE A 24 -28.41 13.22 -32.77
N ARG A 25 -28.54 14.22 -31.88
CA ARG A 25 -28.10 14.11 -30.48
C ARG A 25 -28.80 12.96 -29.75
N ARG A 26 -30.11 12.81 -29.91
CA ARG A 26 -30.87 11.70 -29.30
C ARG A 26 -30.36 10.33 -29.78
N LEU A 27 -30.14 10.17 -31.09
CA LEU A 27 -29.61 8.92 -31.64
C LEU A 27 -28.17 8.67 -31.18
N GLN A 28 -27.35 9.71 -31.07
CA GLN A 28 -26.00 9.64 -30.54
C GLN A 28 -26.00 9.17 -29.08
N SER A 29 -26.77 9.80 -28.20
CA SER A 29 -26.88 9.37 -26.80
C SER A 29 -27.32 7.92 -26.69
N ARG A 30 -28.29 7.48 -27.52
CA ARG A 30 -28.71 6.08 -27.55
C ARG A 30 -27.58 5.14 -27.99
N ALA A 31 -26.83 5.52 -29.04
CA ALA A 31 -25.70 4.74 -29.52
C ALA A 31 -24.58 4.63 -28.46
N LEU A 32 -24.23 5.73 -27.79
CA LEU A 32 -23.26 5.74 -26.69
C LEU A 32 -23.74 4.86 -25.52
N GLY A 33 -25.03 4.89 -25.18
CA GLY A 33 -25.63 4.01 -24.18
C GLY A 33 -25.55 2.52 -24.54
N MET A 34 -25.72 2.17 -25.83
CA MET A 34 -25.53 0.80 -26.29
C MET A 34 -24.07 0.36 -26.18
N ILE A 35 -23.12 1.23 -26.54
CA ILE A 35 -21.68 0.98 -26.39
C ILE A 35 -21.33 0.74 -24.92
N ARG A 36 -21.79 1.60 -24.01
CA ARG A 36 -21.61 1.44 -22.56
C ARG A 36 -22.14 0.10 -22.07
N SER A 37 -23.33 -0.28 -22.50
CA SER A 37 -23.97 -1.53 -22.10
C SER A 37 -23.21 -2.75 -22.62
N HIS A 38 -22.64 -2.67 -23.83
CA HIS A 38 -21.77 -3.70 -24.37
C HIS A 38 -20.47 -3.84 -23.56
N VAL A 39 -19.77 -2.74 -23.27
CA VAL A 39 -18.57 -2.74 -22.41
C VAL A 39 -18.87 -3.39 -21.06
N LEU A 40 -19.96 -2.99 -20.41
CA LEU A 40 -20.38 -3.58 -19.14
C LEU A 40 -20.66 -5.08 -19.23
N SER A 41 -21.31 -5.53 -20.31
CA SER A 41 -21.63 -6.94 -20.52
C SER A 41 -20.37 -7.79 -20.67
N VAL A 42 -19.40 -7.32 -21.46
CA VAL A 42 -18.12 -8.02 -21.67
C VAL A 42 -17.31 -8.08 -20.37
N LEU A 43 -17.23 -6.98 -19.63
CA LEU A 43 -16.56 -6.95 -18.33
C LEU A 43 -17.23 -7.89 -17.32
N LYS A 44 -18.57 -7.87 -17.20
CA LYS A 44 -19.31 -8.79 -16.32
C LYS A 44 -19.13 -10.25 -16.71
N SER A 45 -19.13 -10.55 -17.99
CA SER A 45 -18.87 -11.91 -18.51
C SER A 45 -17.45 -12.37 -18.17
N ALA A 46 -16.46 -11.48 -18.31
CA ALA A 46 -15.09 -11.76 -17.87
C ALA A 46 -15.01 -12.02 -16.35
N SER A 47 -15.66 -11.17 -15.53
CA SER A 47 -15.75 -11.35 -14.08
C SER A 47 -16.37 -12.68 -13.68
N SER A 48 -17.50 -13.05 -14.30
CA SER A 48 -18.18 -14.33 -14.04
C SER A 48 -17.29 -15.54 -14.37
N ARG A 49 -16.59 -15.51 -15.51
CA ARG A 49 -15.65 -16.56 -15.92
C ARG A 49 -14.49 -16.71 -14.93
N VAL A 50 -13.95 -15.60 -14.44
CA VAL A 50 -12.89 -15.62 -13.40
C VAL A 50 -13.42 -16.21 -12.10
N GLN A 51 -14.58 -15.76 -11.62
CA GLN A 51 -15.19 -16.29 -10.39
C GLN A 51 -15.49 -17.79 -10.49
N ALA A 52 -16.01 -18.26 -11.63
CA ALA A 52 -16.25 -19.68 -11.86
C ALA A 52 -14.96 -20.50 -11.77
N ALA A 53 -13.87 -20.00 -12.37
CA ALA A 53 -12.58 -20.67 -12.32
C ALA A 53 -11.95 -20.69 -10.92
N ILE A 54 -12.11 -19.61 -10.14
CA ILE A 54 -11.65 -19.56 -8.74
C ILE A 54 -12.43 -20.61 -7.92
N ARG A 55 -13.75 -20.70 -8.09
CA ARG A 55 -14.59 -21.70 -7.39
C ARG A 55 -14.21 -23.14 -7.77
N SER A 56 -13.94 -23.43 -9.04
CA SER A 56 -13.51 -24.76 -9.45
C SER A 56 -12.12 -25.12 -8.92
N SER A 57 -11.23 -24.14 -8.79
CA SER A 57 -9.89 -24.36 -8.24
C SER A 57 -9.87 -24.55 -6.72
N GLY A 58 -10.80 -23.89 -6.00
CA GLY A 58 -10.91 -23.96 -4.54
C GLY A 58 -11.41 -25.29 -3.96
N SER A 59 -11.79 -26.28 -4.79
CA SER A 59 -12.18 -27.61 -4.32
C SER A 59 -10.97 -28.50 -3.97
N SER A 60 -9.77 -28.14 -4.46
CA SER A 60 -8.51 -28.75 -4.05
C SER A 60 -7.92 -27.96 -2.88
N LYS A 61 -7.99 -28.51 -1.65
CA LYS A 61 -7.38 -27.95 -0.42
C LYS A 61 -5.84 -27.87 -0.44
N ALA A 62 -5.18 -28.21 -1.53
CA ALA A 62 -3.77 -27.90 -1.72
C ALA A 62 -3.67 -26.45 -2.21
N ALA A 63 -3.07 -25.58 -1.38
CA ALA A 63 -2.77 -24.19 -1.68
C ALA A 63 -2.41 -24.01 -3.16
N VAL A 64 -3.29 -23.35 -3.92
CA VAL A 64 -3.02 -23.03 -5.31
C VAL A 64 -1.80 -22.12 -5.31
N SER A 65 -0.74 -22.56 -6.00
CA SER A 65 0.51 -21.82 -6.14
C SER A 65 0.23 -20.39 -6.61
N GLU A 66 0.87 -19.43 -5.94
CA GLU A 66 0.82 -17.97 -6.11
C GLU A 66 0.75 -17.49 -7.57
N GLY A 67 1.48 -18.17 -8.47
CA GLY A 67 1.53 -17.83 -9.88
C GLY A 67 0.28 -18.21 -10.69
N VAL A 68 -0.48 -19.21 -10.24
CA VAL A 68 -1.63 -19.73 -10.98
C VAL A 68 -2.85 -18.83 -10.79
N GLU A 69 -3.11 -18.31 -9.58
CA GLU A 69 -4.25 -17.42 -9.32
C GLU A 69 -4.11 -16.09 -10.08
N ALA A 70 -2.94 -15.45 -10.01
CA ALA A 70 -2.65 -14.23 -10.76
C ALA A 70 -2.74 -14.45 -12.28
N SER A 71 -2.15 -15.54 -12.79
CA SER A 71 -2.22 -15.89 -14.22
C SER A 71 -3.67 -16.10 -14.70
N VAL A 72 -4.48 -16.82 -13.92
CA VAL A 72 -5.87 -17.17 -14.24
C VAL A 72 -6.81 -15.95 -14.24
N ILE A 73 -6.55 -14.96 -13.38
CA ILE A 73 -7.32 -13.71 -13.29
C ILE A 73 -6.93 -12.74 -14.41
N HIS A 74 -5.64 -12.50 -14.59
CA HIS A 74 -5.15 -11.49 -15.52
C HIS A 74 -5.23 -11.96 -16.98
N VAL A 75 -4.99 -13.25 -17.28
CA VAL A 75 -5.08 -13.78 -18.65
C VAL A 75 -6.52 -13.72 -19.18
N ARG A 76 -7.52 -14.07 -18.36
CA ARG A 76 -8.93 -14.03 -18.80
C ARG A 76 -9.46 -12.61 -18.98
N PHE A 77 -9.03 -11.67 -18.13
CA PHE A 77 -9.36 -10.26 -18.35
C PHE A 77 -8.62 -9.67 -19.55
N LYS A 78 -7.39 -10.11 -19.82
CA LYS A 78 -6.65 -9.70 -21.03
C LYS A 78 -7.34 -10.13 -22.32
N ALA A 79 -8.01 -11.29 -22.33
CA ALA A 79 -8.84 -11.70 -23.46
C ALA A 79 -10.04 -10.74 -23.69
N ALA A 80 -10.68 -10.28 -22.61
CA ALA A 80 -11.73 -9.26 -22.68
C ALA A 80 -11.18 -7.89 -23.10
N ALA A 81 -9.93 -7.56 -22.73
CA ALA A 81 -9.23 -6.38 -23.21
C ALA A 81 -9.11 -6.40 -24.74
N ASN A 82 -8.68 -7.52 -25.32
CA ASN A 82 -8.54 -7.65 -26.77
C ASN A 82 -9.87 -7.45 -27.52
N GLU A 83 -10.99 -7.90 -26.94
CA GLU A 83 -12.34 -7.70 -27.51
C GLU A 83 -12.76 -6.22 -27.46
N LEU A 84 -12.52 -5.54 -26.33
CA LEU A 84 -12.98 -4.16 -26.10
C LEU A 84 -12.05 -3.10 -26.68
N LYS A 85 -10.76 -3.40 -26.84
CA LYS A 85 -9.71 -2.49 -27.32
C LYS A 85 -10.10 -1.67 -28.56
N PRO A 86 -10.61 -2.25 -29.66
CA PRO A 86 -10.95 -1.45 -30.85
C PRO A 86 -12.10 -0.45 -30.62
N VAL A 87 -12.98 -0.71 -29.65
CA VAL A 87 -14.07 0.20 -29.26
C VAL A 87 -13.53 1.28 -28.33
N LEU A 88 -12.76 0.90 -27.31
CA LEU A 88 -12.21 1.80 -26.32
C LEU A 88 -11.22 2.81 -26.94
N GLU A 89 -10.31 2.36 -27.80
CA GLU A 89 -9.40 3.27 -28.52
C GLU A 89 -10.15 4.29 -29.40
N LYS A 90 -11.31 3.91 -29.95
CA LYS A 90 -12.15 4.85 -30.72
C LYS A 90 -12.84 5.87 -29.82
N ILE A 91 -13.14 5.51 -28.57
CA ILE A 91 -13.68 6.44 -27.57
C ILE A 91 -12.56 7.39 -27.11
N GLU A 92 -11.37 6.86 -26.79
CA GLU A 92 -10.18 7.64 -26.41
C GLU A 92 -9.77 8.64 -27.49
N ARG A 93 -9.67 8.23 -28.76
CA ARG A 93 -9.37 9.14 -29.89
C ARG A 93 -10.43 10.24 -30.10
N ARG A 94 -11.60 10.12 -29.47
CA ARG A 94 -12.71 11.09 -29.58
C ARG A 94 -12.94 11.86 -28.29
N SER A 95 -12.04 11.75 -27.30
CA SER A 95 -12.12 12.41 -26.00
C SER A 95 -12.03 13.95 -26.05
N SER A 96 -11.91 14.56 -27.23
CA SER A 96 -12.06 16.01 -27.38
C SER A 96 -13.51 16.50 -27.20
N ARG A 97 -14.50 15.60 -27.31
CA ARG A 97 -15.92 15.93 -27.16
C ARG A 97 -16.46 15.52 -25.80
N LYS A 98 -17.27 16.40 -25.20
CA LYS A 98 -17.86 16.21 -23.87
C LYS A 98 -18.58 14.86 -23.70
N GLU A 99 -19.38 14.42 -24.69
CA GLU A 99 -20.11 13.13 -24.56
C GLU A 99 -19.16 11.92 -24.49
N TYR A 100 -18.03 11.96 -25.19
CA TYR A 100 -17.06 10.87 -25.20
C TYR A 100 -16.18 10.88 -23.96
N VAL A 101 -15.86 12.06 -23.40
CA VAL A 101 -15.20 12.19 -22.09
C VAL A 101 -16.06 11.56 -20.99
N GLN A 102 -17.37 11.87 -20.98
CA GLN A 102 -18.31 11.29 -20.03
C GLN A 102 -18.41 9.77 -20.18
N LEU A 103 -18.57 9.28 -21.42
CA LEU A 103 -18.60 7.84 -21.68
C LEU A 103 -17.29 7.15 -21.26
N LEU A 104 -16.14 7.77 -21.51
CA LEU A 104 -14.83 7.23 -21.13
C LEU A 104 -14.70 7.12 -19.61
N ALA A 105 -15.05 8.19 -18.88
CA ALA A 105 -15.08 8.18 -17.42
C ALA A 105 -16.02 7.11 -16.84
N GLU A 106 -17.19 6.91 -17.46
CA GLU A 106 -18.08 5.81 -17.10
C GLU A 106 -17.44 4.44 -17.37
N CYS A 107 -16.74 4.26 -18.50
CA CYS A 107 -16.04 3.01 -18.79
C CYS A 107 -14.92 2.73 -17.78
N HIS A 108 -14.15 3.75 -17.39
CA HIS A 108 -13.13 3.66 -16.33
C HIS A 108 -13.74 3.24 -15.00
N LYS A 109 -14.85 3.87 -14.59
CA LYS A 109 -15.56 3.52 -13.36
C LYS A 109 -16.06 2.07 -13.40
N LEU A 110 -16.69 1.65 -14.50
CA LEU A 110 -17.17 0.28 -14.67
C LEU A 110 -16.02 -0.73 -14.61
N TYR A 111 -14.87 -0.41 -15.20
CA TYR A 111 -13.66 -1.23 -15.08
C TYR A 111 -13.24 -1.38 -13.60
N CYS A 112 -13.04 -0.26 -12.90
CA CYS A 112 -12.61 -0.27 -11.50
C CYS A 112 -13.60 -1.03 -10.59
N GLU A 113 -14.91 -0.85 -10.77
CA GLU A 113 -15.94 -1.58 -10.00
C GLU A 113 -15.86 -3.09 -10.23
N GLN A 114 -15.73 -3.53 -11.49
CA GLN A 114 -15.65 -4.96 -11.82
C GLN A 114 -14.35 -5.56 -11.30
N ARG A 115 -13.21 -4.88 -11.47
CA ARG A 115 -11.91 -5.35 -10.95
C ARG A 115 -11.89 -5.42 -9.43
N LEU A 116 -12.37 -4.39 -8.74
CA LEU A 116 -12.43 -4.37 -7.28
C LEU A 116 -13.26 -5.53 -6.74
N SER A 117 -14.41 -5.85 -7.38
CA SER A 117 -15.26 -6.98 -6.96
C SER A 117 -14.57 -8.35 -7.01
N LEU A 118 -13.55 -8.52 -7.87
CA LEU A 118 -12.78 -9.76 -8.03
C LEU A 118 -11.57 -9.79 -7.10
N VAL A 119 -10.80 -8.70 -7.11
CA VAL A 119 -9.51 -8.63 -6.42
C VAL A 119 -9.69 -8.51 -4.91
N ARG A 120 -10.74 -7.81 -4.45
CA ARG A 120 -11.00 -7.55 -3.02
C ARG A 120 -10.98 -8.81 -2.18
N GLY A 121 -11.73 -9.85 -2.57
CA GLY A 121 -11.83 -11.08 -1.77
C GLY A 121 -10.50 -11.83 -1.66
N ILE A 122 -9.73 -11.83 -2.75
CA ILE A 122 -8.45 -12.53 -2.84
C ILE A 122 -7.39 -11.81 -2.01
N VAL A 123 -7.31 -10.49 -2.16
CA VAL A 123 -6.39 -9.66 -1.37
C VAL A 123 -6.70 -9.78 0.12
N HIS A 124 -7.99 -9.72 0.48
CA HIS A 124 -8.41 -9.91 1.87
C HIS A 124 -8.00 -11.27 2.43
N GLN A 125 -8.21 -12.36 1.66
CA GLN A 125 -7.81 -13.69 2.09
C GLN A 125 -6.29 -13.79 2.29
N ARG A 126 -5.49 -13.32 1.33
CA ARG A 126 -4.02 -13.38 1.39
C ARG A 126 -3.45 -12.55 2.54
N ILE A 127 -3.90 -11.31 2.72
CA ILE A 127 -3.46 -10.46 3.82
C ILE A 127 -3.88 -11.07 5.18
N SER A 128 -5.06 -11.69 5.26
CA SER A 128 -5.49 -12.41 6.47
C SER A 128 -4.62 -13.63 6.77
N GLU A 129 -4.16 -14.34 5.74
CA GLU A 129 -3.23 -15.47 5.90
C GLU A 129 -1.86 -15.02 6.42
N PHE A 130 -1.30 -13.92 5.88
CA PHE A 130 -0.08 -13.32 6.44
C PHE A 130 -0.32 -12.90 7.89
N ALA A 131 -1.46 -12.27 8.19
CA ALA A 131 -1.76 -11.81 9.53
C ALA A 131 -1.89 -12.94 10.57
N LYS A 132 -2.19 -14.17 10.15
CA LYS A 132 -2.24 -15.34 11.04
C LYS A 132 -0.87 -15.99 11.25
N LYS A 133 0.02 -15.93 10.26
CA LYS A 133 1.30 -16.67 10.25
C LYS A 133 2.49 -15.83 10.69
N GLU A 134 2.43 -14.53 10.45
CA GLU A 134 3.59 -13.64 10.56
C GLU A 134 3.47 -12.64 11.72
N LEU A 135 4.62 -12.26 12.26
CA LEU A 135 4.77 -11.14 13.20
C LEU A 135 4.56 -9.81 12.48
N LEU A 136 4.38 -8.72 13.25
CA LEU A 136 4.01 -7.42 12.70
C LEU A 136 5.00 -6.85 11.66
N PRO A 137 6.34 -6.90 11.85
CA PRO A 137 7.28 -6.43 10.84
C PRO A 137 7.24 -7.27 9.55
N SER A 138 7.27 -8.59 9.68
CA SER A 138 7.16 -9.53 8.54
C SER A 138 5.85 -9.34 7.76
N LEU A 139 4.73 -9.21 8.48
CA LEU A 139 3.40 -8.95 7.90
C LEU A 139 3.36 -7.63 7.12
N THR A 140 4.00 -6.59 7.66
CA THR A 140 4.06 -5.29 7.00
C THR A 140 4.85 -5.38 5.70
N ARG A 141 6.00 -6.07 5.73
CA ARG A 141 6.84 -6.30 4.54
C ARG A 141 6.11 -7.13 3.48
N SER A 142 5.57 -8.29 3.86
CA SER A 142 4.85 -9.20 2.94
C SER A 142 3.55 -8.56 2.41
N GLY A 143 2.77 -7.92 3.27
CA GLY A 143 1.53 -7.24 2.91
C GLY A 143 1.74 -6.06 1.97
N CYS A 144 2.75 -5.22 2.22
CA CYS A 144 3.12 -4.13 1.31
C CYS A 144 3.64 -4.67 -0.02
N ALA A 145 4.56 -5.64 0.00
CA ALA A 145 5.11 -6.23 -1.23
C ALA A 145 4.01 -6.82 -2.13
N TYR A 146 3.09 -7.57 -1.53
CA TYR A 146 1.95 -8.17 -2.24
C TYR A 146 1.02 -7.10 -2.82
N LEU A 147 0.62 -6.09 -2.04
CA LEU A 147 -0.22 -5.01 -2.56
C LEU A 147 0.46 -4.23 -3.68
N MET A 148 1.76 -3.96 -3.57
CA MET A 148 2.52 -3.30 -4.62
C MET A 148 2.53 -4.13 -5.91
N GLN A 149 2.69 -5.45 -5.82
CA GLN A 149 2.60 -6.35 -6.97
C GLN A 149 1.22 -6.33 -7.61
N VAL A 150 0.15 -6.40 -6.80
CA VAL A 150 -1.23 -6.30 -7.30
C VAL A 150 -1.46 -4.98 -8.02
N CYS A 151 -1.01 -3.85 -7.46
CA CYS A 151 -1.16 -2.53 -8.10
C CYS A 151 -0.46 -2.46 -9.46
N GLN A 152 0.73 -3.06 -9.59
CA GLN A 152 1.42 -3.11 -10.88
C GLN A 152 0.68 -3.95 -11.92
N LEU A 153 0.17 -5.12 -11.51
CA LEU A 153 -0.58 -6.00 -12.41
C LEU A 153 -1.89 -5.34 -12.85
N GLU A 154 -2.57 -4.60 -11.96
CA GLU A 154 -3.76 -3.81 -12.31
C GLU A 154 -3.43 -2.66 -13.25
N HIS A 155 -2.30 -1.97 -13.05
CA HIS A 155 -1.87 -0.89 -13.93
C HIS A 155 -1.51 -1.42 -15.34
N GLN A 156 -0.76 -2.52 -15.43
CA GLN A 156 -0.48 -3.20 -16.70
C GLN A 156 -1.76 -3.70 -17.37
N LEU A 157 -2.72 -4.22 -16.61
CA LEU A 157 -3.99 -4.64 -17.17
C LEU A 157 -4.77 -3.43 -17.70
N PHE A 158 -4.81 -2.33 -16.95
CA PHE A 158 -5.47 -1.09 -17.35
C PHE A 158 -4.91 -0.54 -18.66
N ASP A 159 -3.58 -0.52 -18.83
CA ASP A 159 -2.91 -0.12 -20.08
C ASP A 159 -3.39 -0.93 -21.30
N ASN A 160 -3.68 -2.22 -21.12
CA ASN A 160 -4.22 -3.05 -22.20
C ASN A 160 -5.65 -2.62 -22.63
N PHE A 161 -6.43 -2.00 -21.75
CA PHE A 161 -7.78 -1.49 -22.06
C PHE A 161 -7.76 -0.02 -22.52
N PHE A 162 -6.95 0.81 -21.87
CA PHE A 162 -6.97 2.27 -21.99
C PHE A 162 -5.56 2.87 -22.13
N PRO A 163 -4.86 2.61 -23.25
CA PRO A 163 -3.47 3.03 -23.43
C PRO A 163 -3.32 4.57 -23.48
N SER A 164 -4.37 5.30 -23.88
CA SER A 164 -4.32 6.77 -23.98
C SER A 164 -4.63 7.45 -22.65
N SER A 165 -5.09 6.70 -21.66
CA SER A 165 -5.54 7.21 -20.36
C SER A 165 -4.55 6.90 -19.22
N LEU A 166 -3.37 6.37 -19.55
CA LEU A 166 -2.36 5.93 -18.60
C LEU A 166 -1.76 7.08 -17.78
N GLU A 167 -1.68 8.28 -18.36
CA GLU A 167 -1.12 9.48 -17.72
C GLU A 167 -1.90 9.90 -16.47
N ASP A 168 -3.21 9.60 -16.41
CA ASP A 168 -4.05 9.93 -15.26
C ASP A 168 -4.14 8.75 -14.27
N VAL A 169 -3.11 8.67 -13.42
CA VAL A 169 -3.00 7.67 -12.33
C VAL A 169 -4.20 7.71 -11.37
N SER A 170 -4.89 8.86 -11.28
CA SER A 170 -6.05 9.06 -10.39
C SER A 170 -7.23 8.15 -10.75
N ILE A 171 -7.30 7.65 -11.98
CA ILE A 171 -8.39 6.77 -12.44
C ILE A 171 -8.45 5.47 -11.63
N LEU A 172 -7.27 4.92 -11.27
CA LEU A 172 -7.17 3.68 -10.50
C LEU A 172 -7.24 3.90 -8.99
N ALA A 173 -7.22 5.16 -8.51
CA ALA A 173 -7.24 5.49 -7.09
C ALA A 173 -8.39 4.82 -6.33
N PRO A 174 -9.66 4.80 -6.80
CA PRO A 174 -10.75 4.15 -6.05
C PRO A 174 -10.53 2.65 -5.80
N LEU A 175 -9.83 1.97 -6.71
CA LEU A 175 -9.47 0.56 -6.55
C LEU A 175 -8.32 0.41 -5.55
N ILE A 176 -7.24 1.19 -5.73
CA ILE A 176 -6.04 1.11 -4.89
C ILE A 176 -6.32 1.57 -3.45
N ASP A 177 -7.11 2.62 -3.27
CA ASP A 177 -7.52 3.14 -1.97
C ASP A 177 -8.32 2.10 -1.18
N SER A 178 -9.23 1.39 -1.86
CA SER A 178 -9.98 0.32 -1.21
C SER A 178 -9.05 -0.82 -0.77
N LEU A 179 -8.11 -1.24 -1.62
CA LEU A 179 -7.14 -2.29 -1.29
C LEU A 179 -6.19 -1.88 -0.16
N SER A 180 -5.71 -0.64 -0.17
CA SER A 180 -4.82 -0.12 0.87
C SER A 180 -5.52 0.02 2.22
N THR A 181 -6.80 0.40 2.22
CA THR A 181 -7.62 0.47 3.44
C THR A 181 -7.69 -0.88 4.14
N TYR A 182 -7.79 -2.01 3.41
CA TYR A 182 -7.75 -3.34 4.03
C TYR A 182 -6.43 -3.66 4.72
N LEU A 183 -5.30 -3.30 4.09
CA LEU A 183 -3.99 -3.50 4.73
C LEU A 183 -3.91 -2.68 6.02
N TYR A 184 -4.35 -1.42 5.98
CA TYR A 184 -4.40 -0.58 7.16
C TYR A 184 -5.26 -1.18 8.28
N ASP A 185 -6.50 -1.58 7.97
CA ASP A 185 -7.43 -2.13 8.95
C ASP A 185 -6.92 -3.45 9.56
N THR A 186 -6.06 -4.17 8.86
CA THR A 186 -5.43 -5.41 9.36
C THR A 186 -4.22 -5.10 10.26
N LEU A 187 -3.40 -4.12 9.88
CA LEU A 187 -2.19 -3.75 10.62
C LEU A 187 -2.51 -2.96 11.89
N ARG A 188 -3.48 -2.04 11.84
CA ARG A 188 -3.78 -1.10 12.91
C ARG A 188 -4.06 -1.77 14.26
N PRO A 189 -4.91 -2.82 14.37
CA PRO A 189 -5.14 -3.47 15.65
C PRO A 189 -3.86 -4.07 16.23
N LYS A 190 -3.01 -4.69 15.41
CA LYS A 190 -1.73 -5.25 15.87
C LYS A 190 -0.77 -4.16 16.35
N LEU A 191 -0.70 -3.06 15.61
CA LEU A 191 0.15 -1.91 15.95
C LEU A 191 -0.23 -1.26 17.28
N ILE A 192 -1.54 -1.08 17.54
CA ILE A 192 -2.03 -0.48 18.80
C ILE A 192 -1.68 -1.34 20.02
N HIS A 193 -1.59 -2.66 19.85
CA HIS A 193 -1.27 -3.57 20.96
C HIS A 193 0.24 -3.83 21.10
N GLU A 194 1.06 -3.46 20.11
CA GLU A 194 2.50 -3.71 20.12
C GLU A 194 3.20 -3.02 21.30
N THR A 195 3.96 -3.78 22.06
CA THR A 195 4.72 -3.31 23.23
C THR A 195 6.21 -3.23 22.95
N ASN A 196 6.71 -4.01 21.99
CA ASN A 196 8.12 -4.12 21.72
C ASN A 196 8.64 -2.90 20.94
N ILE A 197 9.54 -2.14 21.56
CA ILE A 197 10.18 -0.97 20.95
C ILE A 197 11.02 -1.38 19.73
N ASP A 198 11.69 -2.54 19.78
CA ASP A 198 12.54 -3.00 18.68
C ASP A 198 11.71 -3.31 17.42
N PHE A 199 10.54 -3.93 17.59
CA PHE A 199 9.63 -4.16 16.45
C PHE A 199 9.06 -2.84 15.90
N LEU A 200 8.80 -1.85 16.74
CA LEU A 200 8.35 -0.53 16.29
C LEU A 200 9.45 0.21 15.52
N CYS A 201 10.70 0.13 15.95
CA CYS A 201 11.84 0.67 15.21
C CYS A 201 12.02 -0.05 13.85
N GLU A 202 11.99 -1.39 13.84
CA GLU A 202 12.07 -2.16 12.58
C GLU A 202 10.93 -1.77 11.62
N LEU A 203 9.71 -1.56 12.12
CA LEU A 203 8.59 -1.10 11.30
C LEU A 203 8.81 0.27 10.67
N VAL A 204 9.43 1.20 11.41
CA VAL A 204 9.78 2.52 10.87
C VAL A 204 10.77 2.36 9.72
N ASP A 205 11.79 1.52 9.89
CA ASP A 205 12.81 1.27 8.87
C ASP A 205 12.22 0.58 7.63
N ILE A 206 11.39 -0.45 7.81
CA ILE A 206 10.66 -1.11 6.72
C ILE A 206 9.84 -0.09 5.94
N LEU A 207 9.03 0.72 6.62
CA LEU A 207 8.13 1.65 5.96
C LEU A 207 8.87 2.80 5.29
N LYS A 208 9.88 3.39 5.94
CA LYS A 208 10.65 4.53 5.39
C LYS A 208 11.64 4.11 4.31
N VAL A 209 12.47 3.10 4.58
CA VAL A 209 13.61 2.74 3.74
C VAL A 209 13.19 1.77 2.66
N GLU A 210 12.61 0.62 3.03
CA GLU A 210 12.28 -0.44 2.07
C GLU A 210 11.07 -0.06 1.21
N VAL A 211 9.97 0.37 1.84
CA VAL A 211 8.70 0.59 1.13
C VAL A 211 8.64 1.97 0.47
N LEU A 212 8.72 3.06 1.25
CA LEU A 212 8.61 4.42 0.73
C LEU A 212 9.87 4.90 0.00
N GLY A 213 11.05 4.44 0.43
CA GLY A 213 12.34 4.85 -0.13
C GLY A 213 12.70 4.08 -1.40
N GLU A 214 12.72 2.75 -1.35
CA GLU A 214 13.22 1.95 -2.46
C GLU A 214 12.14 1.58 -3.47
N GLN A 215 10.97 1.12 -3.00
CA GLN A 215 9.95 0.55 -3.89
C GLN A 215 9.07 1.60 -4.56
N VAL A 216 8.70 2.67 -3.85
CA VAL A 216 7.95 3.78 -4.46
C VAL A 216 8.80 4.50 -5.50
N ASN A 217 10.10 4.72 -5.28
CA ASN A 217 10.96 5.38 -6.27
C ASN A 217 11.18 4.54 -7.53
N ARG A 218 11.24 3.21 -7.43
CA ARG A 218 11.41 2.32 -8.59
C ARG A 218 10.14 2.16 -9.45
N ARG A 219 8.95 2.35 -8.87
CA ARG A 219 7.66 1.96 -9.48
C ARG A 219 6.62 3.10 -9.43
N GLY A 220 7.11 4.34 -9.35
CA GLY A 220 6.41 5.52 -8.81
C GLY A 220 4.99 5.80 -9.29
N GLU A 221 4.66 5.54 -10.55
CA GLU A 221 3.34 5.85 -11.10
C GLU A 221 2.25 4.88 -10.64
N SER A 222 2.54 3.58 -10.50
CA SER A 222 1.53 2.60 -10.07
C SER A 222 1.24 2.62 -8.57
N LEU A 223 2.09 3.29 -7.78
CA LEU A 223 2.06 3.27 -6.31
C LEU A 223 1.58 4.57 -5.68
N VAL A 224 1.21 5.57 -6.48
CA VAL A 224 0.75 6.89 -5.98
C VAL A 224 -0.43 6.74 -5.01
N GLY A 225 -1.42 5.91 -5.35
CA GLY A 225 -2.60 5.68 -4.50
C GLY A 225 -2.30 4.96 -3.17
N LEU A 226 -1.19 4.21 -3.07
CA LEU A 226 -0.82 3.50 -1.85
C LEU A 226 -0.11 4.40 -0.83
N ARG A 227 0.53 5.47 -1.32
CA ARG A 227 1.39 6.37 -0.53
C ARG A 227 0.69 7.00 0.68
N PRO A 228 -0.54 7.57 0.56
CA PRO A 228 -1.21 8.19 1.71
C PRO A 228 -1.48 7.20 2.83
N THR A 229 -1.87 5.97 2.49
CA THR A 229 -2.13 4.92 3.48
C THR A 229 -0.85 4.49 4.19
N LEU A 230 0.26 4.33 3.47
CA LEU A 230 1.56 3.97 4.06
C LEU A 230 2.10 5.08 4.98
N GLN A 231 1.98 6.35 4.57
CA GLN A 231 2.36 7.49 5.40
C GLN A 231 1.53 7.55 6.69
N ARG A 232 0.25 7.20 6.61
CA ARG A 232 -0.63 7.11 7.79
C ARG A 232 -0.24 5.97 8.72
N ILE A 233 0.09 4.79 8.20
CA ILE A 233 0.63 3.69 9.02
C ILE A 233 1.93 4.13 9.70
N LEU A 234 2.82 4.79 8.96
CA LEU A 234 4.09 5.28 9.51
C LEU A 234 3.88 6.31 10.63
N ALA A 235 2.91 7.22 10.48
CA ALA A 235 2.55 8.16 11.53
C ALA A 235 2.05 7.45 12.80
N ASP A 236 1.15 6.47 12.65
CA ASP A 236 0.66 5.67 13.78
C ASP A 236 1.80 4.90 14.47
N VAL A 237 2.77 4.38 13.70
CA VAL A 237 3.97 3.69 14.24
C VAL A 237 4.82 4.69 15.03
N HIS A 238 5.08 5.89 14.51
CA HIS A 238 5.84 6.91 15.23
C HIS A 238 5.17 7.36 16.53
N GLU A 239 3.85 7.56 16.52
CA GLU A 239 3.09 7.92 17.71
C GLU A 239 3.21 6.81 18.76
N ARG A 240 3.03 5.56 18.34
CA ARG A 240 3.15 4.40 19.21
C ARG A 240 4.56 4.22 19.77
N LEU A 241 5.58 4.38 18.93
CA LEU A 241 6.99 4.33 19.33
C LEU A 241 7.30 5.42 20.35
N THR A 242 6.84 6.65 20.11
CA THR A 242 7.04 7.77 21.04
C THR A 242 6.39 7.50 22.39
N PHE A 243 5.17 6.95 22.40
CA PHE A 243 4.49 6.56 23.62
C PHE A 243 5.27 5.48 24.38
N ARG A 244 5.64 4.38 23.70
CA ARG A 244 6.36 3.26 24.32
C ARG A 244 7.75 3.66 24.81
N ALA A 245 8.47 4.48 24.05
CA ALA A 245 9.74 5.05 24.47
C ALA A 245 9.60 5.83 25.79
N ARG A 246 8.60 6.72 25.90
CA ARG A 246 8.34 7.48 27.12
C ARG A 246 8.02 6.57 28.31
N THR A 247 7.18 5.55 28.11
CA THR A 247 6.84 4.59 29.16
C THR A 247 8.08 3.81 29.62
N HIS A 248 8.84 3.23 28.69
CA HIS A 248 10.07 2.49 29.01
C HIS A 248 11.08 3.38 29.74
N ILE A 249 11.18 4.64 29.35
CA ILE A 249 12.02 5.62 30.02
C ILE A 249 11.57 5.85 31.47
N CYS A 250 10.28 6.08 31.69
CA CYS A 250 9.77 6.30 33.05
C CYS A 250 9.95 5.06 33.92
N ASP A 251 9.64 3.88 33.40
CA ASP A 251 9.58 2.64 34.18
C ASP A 251 10.98 2.03 34.41
N GLU A 252 11.85 2.03 33.40
CA GLU A 252 13.15 1.34 33.46
C GLU A 252 14.35 2.25 33.77
N ILE A 253 14.22 3.57 33.61
CA ILE A 253 15.32 4.52 33.80
C ILE A 253 15.02 5.46 34.98
N ALA A 254 13.91 6.21 34.92
CA ALA A 254 13.61 7.22 35.93
C ALA A 254 13.17 6.61 37.28
N ASN A 255 12.39 5.54 37.25
CA ASN A 255 11.91 4.85 38.45
C ASN A 255 12.74 3.62 38.82
N TYR A 256 13.95 3.48 38.28
CA TYR A 256 14.81 2.34 38.59
C TYR A 256 15.24 2.38 40.05
N LEU A 257 14.95 1.31 40.80
CA LEU A 257 15.44 1.11 42.15
C LEU A 257 16.73 0.28 42.08
N PRO A 258 17.91 0.87 42.34
CA PRO A 258 19.17 0.14 42.31
C PRO A 258 19.17 -0.97 43.36
N SER A 259 19.58 -2.17 42.94
CA SER A 259 19.89 -3.27 43.85
C SER A 259 21.29 -3.10 44.45
N ASP A 260 21.57 -3.76 45.58
CA ASP A 260 22.90 -3.71 46.20
C ASP A 260 23.98 -4.28 45.25
N GLU A 261 23.62 -5.23 44.40
CA GLU A 261 24.47 -5.78 43.32
C GLU A 261 24.74 -4.75 42.21
N ASP A 262 23.84 -3.78 41.97
CA ASP A 262 24.03 -2.72 40.97
C ASP A 262 25.08 -1.70 41.42
N LEU A 263 25.15 -1.46 42.74
CA LEU A 263 26.01 -0.47 43.39
C LEU A 263 27.39 -1.01 43.78
N ASP A 264 27.57 -2.34 43.78
CA ASP A 264 28.83 -3.01 44.11
C ASP A 264 29.86 -2.91 42.96
N TYR A 265 30.27 -1.67 42.66
CA TYR A 265 31.33 -1.35 41.71
C TYR A 265 32.72 -1.93 42.05
N PRO A 266 33.13 -2.05 43.34
CA PRO A 266 34.41 -2.64 43.69
C PRO A 266 34.59 -4.07 43.15
N THR A 267 33.61 -4.95 43.38
CA THR A 267 33.69 -6.35 42.93
C THR A 267 33.54 -6.48 41.42
N LYS A 268 32.73 -5.62 40.78
CA LYS A 268 32.59 -5.55 39.31
C LYS A 268 33.90 -5.18 38.61
N LEU A 269 34.68 -4.28 39.20
CA LEU A 269 35.97 -3.87 38.65
C LEU A 269 37.02 -4.97 38.82
N GLU A 270 37.06 -5.63 39.97
CA GLU A 270 37.95 -6.78 40.23
C GLU A 270 37.68 -7.93 39.26
N GLN A 271 36.41 -8.31 39.05
CA GLN A 271 36.01 -9.34 38.08
C GLN A 271 36.37 -8.96 36.63
N SER A 272 36.27 -7.67 36.26
CA SER A 272 36.66 -7.20 34.92
C SER A 272 38.18 -7.28 34.69
N MET A 273 38.99 -7.10 35.74
CA MET A 273 40.45 -7.20 35.70
C MET A 273 40.93 -8.67 35.67
N GLU A 274 40.23 -9.56 36.38
CA GLU A 274 40.48 -11.01 36.33
C GLU A 274 40.15 -11.58 34.94
N ASN A 275 39.00 -11.22 34.35
CA ASN A 275 38.59 -11.68 33.01
C ASN A 275 39.46 -11.11 31.86
N SER A 276 40.01 -9.90 32.03
CA SER A 276 40.93 -9.28 31.06
C SER A 276 42.26 -10.03 30.92
N SER A 277 42.61 -10.88 31.89
CA SER A 277 43.88 -11.60 31.94
C SER A 277 43.88 -12.90 31.11
N GLU A 278 42.72 -13.42 30.70
CA GLU A 278 42.63 -14.72 30.01
C GLU A 278 42.28 -14.69 28.52
N THR A 279 41.83 -13.56 27.93
CA THR A 279 41.43 -13.57 26.49
C THR A 279 41.88 -12.33 25.71
N ILE A 280 43.10 -12.37 25.16
CA ILE A 280 43.53 -11.48 24.08
C ILE A 280 43.02 -12.05 22.75
N SER A 281 41.76 -11.79 22.39
CA SER A 281 41.28 -11.98 21.02
C SER A 281 40.32 -10.85 20.65
N ALA A 282 40.80 -9.95 19.80
CA ALA A 282 40.07 -8.80 19.28
C ALA A 282 38.87 -9.21 18.43
N LYS A 283 37.71 -9.41 19.06
CA LYS A 283 36.39 -9.26 18.44
C LYS A 283 35.48 -8.58 19.46
N GLU A 284 35.16 -7.31 19.17
CA GLU A 284 34.12 -6.46 19.79
C GLU A 284 33.68 -6.90 21.19
N ASN A 285 34.34 -6.38 22.24
CA ASN A 285 34.07 -6.73 23.64
C ASN A 285 32.62 -6.39 24.05
N PRO A 286 31.71 -7.38 24.22
CA PRO A 286 30.40 -7.15 24.80
C PRO A 286 30.48 -6.96 26.34
N ASP A 287 31.64 -7.24 26.94
CA ASP A 287 31.87 -7.22 28.39
C ASP A 287 32.10 -5.82 28.99
N VAL A 288 32.35 -4.79 28.18
CA VAL A 288 32.54 -3.41 28.71
C VAL A 288 31.23 -2.84 29.25
N PHE A 289 30.10 -3.24 28.65
CA PHE A 289 28.77 -2.78 29.06
C PHE A 289 28.29 -3.44 30.36
N LYS A 290 28.80 -4.64 30.72
CA LYS A 290 28.45 -5.30 31.99
C LYS A 290 28.91 -4.55 33.24
N THR A 291 29.92 -3.70 33.11
CA THR A 291 30.42 -2.84 34.19
C THR A 291 29.63 -1.54 34.33
N TRP A 292 28.71 -1.26 33.41
CA TRP A 292 27.94 -0.01 33.42
C TRP A 292 26.73 -0.12 34.34
N TYR A 293 26.33 1.02 34.88
CA TYR A 293 25.13 1.12 35.68
C TYR A 293 23.93 0.82 34.77
N PRO A 294 23.05 -0.16 35.10
CA PRO A 294 22.06 -0.67 34.14
C PRO A 294 21.13 0.41 33.54
N PRO A 295 20.68 1.43 34.30
CA PRO A 295 19.93 2.56 33.72
C PRO A 295 20.70 3.34 32.66
N LEU A 296 22.02 3.50 32.78
CA LEU A 296 22.85 4.22 31.82
C LEU A 296 22.96 3.44 30.49
N GLU A 297 23.18 2.14 30.58
CA GLU A 297 23.22 1.25 29.41
C GLU A 297 21.87 1.25 28.68
N LYS A 298 20.77 1.09 29.42
CA LYS A 298 19.41 1.15 28.87
C LYS A 298 19.09 2.50 28.24
N THR A 299 19.55 3.59 28.84
CA THR A 299 19.39 4.96 28.29
C THR A 299 20.12 5.10 26.96
N LEU A 300 21.38 4.68 26.89
CA LEU A 300 22.19 4.79 25.67
C LEU A 300 21.65 3.90 24.53
N SER A 301 21.23 2.67 24.83
CA SER A 301 20.61 1.76 23.87
C SER A 301 19.26 2.29 23.36
N CYS A 302 18.45 2.87 24.24
CA CYS A 302 17.19 3.51 23.86
C CYS A 302 17.44 4.73 22.97
N LEU A 303 18.36 5.61 23.36
CA LEU A 303 18.69 6.82 22.59
C LEU A 303 19.29 6.49 21.22
N SER A 304 20.19 5.49 21.12
CA SER A 304 20.78 5.10 19.83
C SER A 304 19.73 4.58 18.86
N LYS A 305 18.74 3.81 19.35
CA LYS A 305 17.63 3.30 18.54
C LYS A 305 16.66 4.42 18.14
N LEU A 306 16.29 5.30 19.08
CA LEU A 306 15.35 6.39 18.81
C LEU A 306 15.93 7.47 17.89
N TYR A 307 17.25 7.68 17.91
CA TYR A 307 17.93 8.66 17.06
C TYR A 307 17.74 8.38 15.57
N HIS A 308 17.69 7.11 15.16
CA HIS A 308 17.49 6.74 13.76
C HIS A 308 16.00 6.72 13.35
N CYS A 309 15.09 6.51 14.29
CA CYS A 309 13.67 6.31 13.97
C CYS A 309 12.80 7.58 14.13
N LEU A 310 13.15 8.49 15.06
CA LEU A 310 12.35 9.69 15.38
C LEU A 310 12.86 10.96 14.69
N GLU A 311 11.95 11.91 14.46
CA GLU A 311 12.34 13.26 14.03
C GLU A 311 13.16 13.97 15.11
N GLN A 312 14.16 14.73 14.67
CA GLN A 312 15.16 15.35 15.54
C GLN A 312 14.56 16.25 16.64
N ALA A 313 13.41 16.88 16.37
CA ALA A 313 12.70 17.71 17.35
C ALA A 313 12.01 16.90 18.47
N VAL A 314 11.46 15.72 18.14
CA VAL A 314 10.86 14.81 19.13
C VAL A 314 11.96 14.15 19.96
N PHE A 315 13.07 13.78 19.30
CA PHE A 315 14.25 13.24 19.96
C PHE A 315 14.89 14.25 20.93
N THR A 316 15.09 15.52 20.53
CA THR A 316 15.65 16.54 21.42
C THR A 316 14.72 16.88 22.58
N GLY A 317 13.40 16.88 22.37
CA GLY A 317 12.43 17.07 23.44
C GLY A 317 12.43 15.93 24.47
N LEU A 318 12.63 14.68 24.03
CA LEU A 318 12.83 13.54 24.93
C LEU A 318 14.17 13.65 25.66
N ALA A 319 15.27 13.91 24.93
CA ALA A 319 16.62 14.00 25.50
C ALA A 319 16.83 15.20 26.45
N GLN A 320 16.16 16.33 26.23
CA GLN A 320 16.26 17.50 27.12
C GLN A 320 15.57 17.29 28.47
N LYS A 321 14.43 16.59 28.50
CA LYS A 321 13.76 16.22 29.76
C LYS A 321 14.65 15.39 30.69
N HIS A 322 15.56 14.59 30.12
CA HIS A 322 16.53 13.79 30.85
C HIS A 322 17.70 14.57 31.44
N ARG A 323 17.92 15.82 31.04
CA ARG A 323 19.05 16.61 31.53
C ARG A 323 18.72 17.46 32.75
N THR A 324 17.43 17.54 33.10
CA THR A 324 16.88 18.45 34.11
C THR A 324 16.33 17.77 35.36
N ASP A 325 16.21 16.44 35.36
CA ASP A 325 15.88 15.61 36.53
C ASP A 325 17.09 14.73 36.88
#